data_AF-A0A1Q9GUQ7-F1
#
_entry.id   AF-A0A1Q9GUQ7-F1
#
_cell.length_a   1.000
_cell.length_b   1.000
_cell.length_c   1.000
_cell.angle_alpha   90.00
_cell.angle_beta   90.00
_cell.angle_gamma   90.00
#
_symmetry.space_group_name_H-M   'P 1'
#
loop_
_entity.id
_entity.type
_entity.pdbx_description
1 polymer ?
#
loop_
_entity_poly.entity_id
_entity_poly.type
_entity_poly.pdbx_seq_one_letter_code
_entity_poly.pdbx_strand_id
1 'polypeptide(L)' 'MTDLGLIRREMILEQLCISNSTLYLWISQGKFPEHTKKCGRIVFWRVSDIKQWMNGSYGAEVDVGDSE' A
#
# COMPACT_ATOMS: atom_id res chain seq x y z
N MET A 1 -12.66 -1.21 -14.76
CA MET A 1 -11.39 -0.68 -14.21
C MET A 1 -10.83 -1.71 -13.23
N THR A 2 -9.95 -2.62 -13.65
CA THR A 2 -9.42 -3.67 -12.76
C THR A 2 -7.92 -3.47 -12.65
N ASP A 3 -7.52 -2.71 -11.62
CA ASP A 3 -6.10 -2.54 -11.28
C ASP A 3 -5.62 -3.82 -10.59
N LEU A 4 -5.36 -4.86 -11.39
CA LEU A 4 -4.75 -6.12 -10.95
C LEU A 4 -3.21 -6.00 -10.92
N GLY A 5 -2.69 -4.84 -10.52
CA GLY A 5 -1.27 -4.63 -10.31
C GLY A 5 -0.79 -5.31 -9.03
N LEU A 6 0.34 -6.02 -9.11
CA LEU A 6 1.10 -6.41 -7.92
C LEU A 6 2.22 -5.40 -7.72
N ILE A 7 2.27 -4.81 -6.52
CA ILE A 7 3.35 -3.90 -6.12
C ILE A 7 4.34 -4.65 -5.24
N ARG A 8 5.64 -4.47 -5.55
CA ARG A 8 6.74 -5.04 -4.77
C ARG A 8 7.01 -4.17 -3.55
N ARG A 9 7.60 -4.79 -2.52
CA ARG A 9 8.11 -4.09 -1.34
C ARG A 9 8.90 -2.83 -1.68
N GLU A 10 9.87 -2.93 -2.58
CA GLU A 10 10.79 -1.84 -2.92
C GLU A 10 10.02 -0.60 -3.41
N MET A 11 9.07 -0.81 -4.31
CA MET A 11 8.17 0.25 -4.81
C MET A 11 7.35 0.89 -3.69
N ILE A 12 6.89 0.11 -2.70
CA ILE A 12 6.16 0.65 -1.54
C ILE A 12 7.08 1.53 -0.68
N LEU A 13 8.30 1.07 -0.44
CA LEU A 13 9.30 1.83 0.34
C LEU A 13 9.65 3.15 -0.35
N GLU A 14 9.80 3.13 -1.67
CA GLU A 14 10.05 4.33 -2.49
C GLU A 14 8.86 5.28 -2.49
N GLN A 15 7.63 4.77 -2.66
CA GLN A 15 6.42 5.62 -2.66
C GLN A 15 6.13 6.27 -1.32
N LEU A 16 6.37 5.54 -0.22
CA LEU A 16 6.12 6.03 1.13
C LEU A 16 7.33 6.74 1.73
N CYS A 17 8.49 6.73 1.04
CA CYS A 17 9.77 7.21 1.57
C CYS A 17 10.10 6.67 2.97
N ILE A 18 9.84 5.38 3.21
CA ILE A 18 10.08 4.73 4.50
C ILE A 18 11.15 3.64 4.43
N SER A 19 11.72 3.32 5.59
CA SER A 19 12.63 2.19 5.74
C SER A 19 11.88 0.85 5.83
N ASN A 20 12.58 -0.25 5.50
CA ASN A 20 12.07 -1.61 5.66
C ASN A 20 11.53 -1.87 7.07
N SER A 21 12.27 -1.44 8.10
CA SER A 21 11.89 -1.60 9.49
C SER A 21 10.57 -0.90 9.81
N THR A 22 10.35 0.29 9.24
CA THR A 22 9.10 1.06 9.40
C THR A 22 7.92 0.32 8.77
N LEU A 23 8.10 -0.23 7.57
CA LEU A 23 7.07 -1.03 6.90
C LEU A 23 6.67 -2.25 7.75
N TYR A 24 7.64 -3.03 8.23
CA TYR A 24 7.35 -4.19 9.09
C TYR A 24 6.79 -3.79 10.45
N LEU A 25 7.19 -2.65 11.00
CA LEU A 25 6.60 -2.10 12.22
C LEU A 25 5.13 -1.78 12.01
N TRP A 26 4.75 -1.14 10.90
CA TRP A 26 3.35 -0.84 10.60
C TRP A 26 2.52 -2.08 10.36
N ILE A 27 3.08 -3.11 9.69
CA ILE A 27 2.43 -4.41 9.55
C ILE A 27 2.18 -5.03 10.94
N SER A 28 3.19 -5.02 11.81
CA SER A 28 3.09 -5.53 13.19
C SER A 28 2.07 -4.73 14.04
N GLN A 29 1.99 -3.42 13.83
CA GLN A 29 1.01 -2.54 14.49
C GLN A 29 -0.40 -2.67 13.89
N GLY A 30 -0.63 -3.50 12.86
CA GLY A 30 -1.90 -3.58 12.15
C GLY A 30 -2.26 -2.31 11.38
N LYS A 31 -1.29 -1.41 11.20
CA LYS A 31 -1.44 -0.13 10.49
C LYS A 31 -1.20 -0.25 8.99
N PHE A 32 -0.64 -1.33 8.49
CA PHE A 32 -0.39 -1.54 7.06
C PHE A 32 -0.87 -2.94 6.65
N PRO A 33 -1.46 -3.11 5.46
CA PRO A 33 -1.99 -4.39 5.02
C PRO A 33 -0.91 -5.46 4.94
N GLU A 34 -1.30 -6.70 5.28
CA GLU A 34 -0.42 -7.84 5.12
C GLU A 34 -0.13 -8.15 3.64
N HIS A 35 1.01 -8.78 3.41
CA HIS A 35 1.49 -9.11 2.08
C HIS A 35 0.59 -10.18 1.44
N THR A 36 0.10 -9.92 0.24
CA THR A 36 -0.80 -10.84 -0.48
C THR A 36 -0.08 -12.12 -0.92
N LYS A 37 1.18 -11.99 -1.36
CA LYS A 37 1.93 -13.14 -1.88
C LYS A 37 3.40 -13.02 -1.56
N LYS A 38 4.00 -14.15 -1.19
CA LYS A 38 5.44 -14.32 -1.04
C LYS A 38 5.94 -15.25 -2.14
N CYS A 39 6.87 -14.78 -2.96
CA CYS A 39 7.59 -15.60 -3.93
C CYS A 39 9.08 -15.60 -3.54
N GLY A 40 9.51 -16.65 -2.87
CA GLY A 40 10.86 -16.74 -2.30
C GLY A 40 11.12 -15.63 -1.27
N ARG A 41 12.07 -14.74 -1.58
CA ARG A 41 12.43 -13.58 -0.73
C ARG A 41 11.61 -12.31 -1.06
N ILE A 42 10.86 -12.31 -2.15
CA ILE A 42 10.12 -11.14 -2.61
C ILE A 42 8.69 -11.22 -2.09
N VAL A 43 8.24 -10.13 -1.48
CA VAL A 43 6.88 -9.96 -0.98
C VAL A 43 6.14 -8.93 -1.84
N PHE A 44 4.89 -9.27 -2.15
CA PHE A 44 4.01 -8.53 -3.04
C PHE A 44 2.71 -8.18 -2.34
N TRP A 45 2.21 -7.00 -2.64
CA TRP A 45 0.88 -6.54 -2.27
C TRP A 45 0.07 -6.30 -3.52
N ARG A 46 -1.24 -6.42 -3.41
CA ARG A 46 -2.14 -5.93 -4.46
C ARG A 46 -2.17 -4.41 -4.40
N VAL A 47 -2.07 -3.77 -5.55
CA VAL A 47 -2.21 -2.32 -5.66
C VAL A 47 -3.57 -1.86 -5.14
N SER A 48 -4.64 -2.66 -5.34
CA SER A 48 -5.97 -2.34 -4.81
C SER A 48 -6.00 -2.26 -3.28
N ASP A 49 -5.36 -3.20 -2.59
CA ASP A 49 -5.26 -3.21 -1.13
C ASP A 49 -4.47 -1.99 -0.63
N ILE A 50 -3.35 -1.64 -1.28
CA ILE A 50 -2.56 -0.46 -0.92
C ILE A 50 -3.34 0.84 -1.17
N LYS A 51 -4.04 0.97 -2.31
CA LYS A 51 -4.89 2.13 -2.62
C LYS A 51 -6.02 2.26 -1.62
N GLN A 52 -6.69 1.16 -1.28
CA GLN A 52 -7.75 1.16 -0.28
C GLN A 52 -7.21 1.53 1.11
N TRP A 53 -6.03 1.03 1.46
CA TRP A 53 -5.35 1.41 2.68
C TRP A 53 -4.97 2.89 2.71
N MET A 54 -4.42 3.44 1.62
CA MET A 54 -4.12 4.87 1.52
C MET A 54 -5.39 5.69 1.67
N ASN A 55 -6.48 5.31 0.99
CA ASN A 55 -7.76 6.00 1.08
C ASN A 55 -8.40 5.92 2.47
N GLY A 56 -8.19 4.82 3.21
CA GLY A 56 -8.67 4.66 4.58
C GLY A 56 -7.79 5.36 5.63
N SER A 57 -6.47 5.43 5.41
CA SER A 57 -5.51 6.05 6.33
C SER A 57 -5.42 7.57 6.16
N TYR A 58 -5.59 8.04 4.92
CA TYR A 58 -5.80 9.44 4.55
C TYR A 58 -7.28 9.76 4.38
N GLY A 59 -8.16 8.94 4.97
CA GLY A 59 -9.62 9.11 4.97
C GLY A 59 -10.07 10.23 5.92
N ALA A 60 -9.50 11.42 5.75
CA ALA A 60 -10.16 12.68 6.05
C ALA A 60 -9.90 13.60 4.86
N GLU A 61 -10.96 13.86 4.10
CA GLU A 61 -11.17 14.98 3.15
C GLU A 61 -10.14 15.23 2.03
N VAL A 62 -10.35 14.65 0.85
CA VAL A 62 -10.27 15.43 -0.40
C VAL A 62 -11.35 14.96 -1.36
N ASP A 63 -12.50 15.61 -1.26
CA ASP A 63 -13.43 15.77 -2.38
C ASP A 63 -12.72 16.64 -3.43
N VAL A 64 -11.96 16.02 -4.33
CA VAL A 64 -11.58 16.66 -5.59
C VAL A 64 -12.67 16.28 -6.58
N GLY A 65 -13.71 17.11 -6.58
CA GLY A 65 -14.57 17.25 -7.72
C GLY A 65 -13.74 17.71 -8.91
N ASP A 66 -13.52 16.79 -9.84
CA ASP A 66 -13.23 17.14 -11.23
C ASP A 66 -14.19 16.31 -12.09
N SER A 67 -15.26 16.95 -12.52
CA SER A 67 -16.14 16.49 -13.57
C SER A 67 -16.68 17.74 -14.27
N GLU A 68 -16.03 18.00 -15.41
CA GLU A 68 -16.34 18.84 -16.59
C GLU A 68 -17.52 19.82 -16.55
#